data_AF-A0A078JNR7-F1
#
_entry.id   AF-A0A078JNR7-F1
#
_cell.length_a   1.000
_cell.length_b   1.000
_cell.length_c   1.000
_cell.angle_alpha   90.00
_cell.angle_beta   90.00
_cell.angle_gamma   90.00
#
_symmetry.space_group_name_H-M   'P 1'
#
loop_
_entity.id
_entity.type
_entity.pdbx_description
1 polymer ?
#
loop_
_entity_poly.entity_id
_entity_poly.type
_entity_poly.pdbx_seq_one_letter_code
_entity_poly.pdbx_strand_id
1 'polypeptide(L)'
;TKEFKKEVFEKVQLELNQFGLVIYNANVKQLVDVPGHEYFSYLGQKTQMEAANQAKIDVAEAKMKGEVGAKERTGLTIQNAAKIDAESKIISTQRLGEGTKEEIKVKSEVQVFQNEKAALVAQADAALAIQKAALTKSSRVAEVEAAKAVAMREAELQTQVEKMNALTRTEKLKAEFLSKATVEYETKVQEANWELYDKQKKAEAVLYEKQKQAEATKAAADAAFYAKQKEAEGLVSMANAQGTYIKTLLGAVDNNYSAMRDFLMINNGIYQDIAKTNAMAIRDLQPKISVWNQGGAGVDQGMSSGGMKDIAGLYKMLPPVLDTVYEQTGMQPPAWIGTLRGADG
;
A
#
# COMPACT_ATOMS: atom_id res chain seq x y z
N THR A 1 -48.93 168.90 24.78
CA THR A 1 -49.06 169.95 25.83
C THR A 1 -47.94 171.00 25.81
N LYS A 2 -46.68 170.66 25.49
CA LYS A 2 -45.60 171.65 25.32
C LYS A 2 -45.82 172.61 24.13
N GLU A 3 -46.41 172.11 23.04
CA GLU A 3 -46.68 172.90 21.82
C GLU A 3 -47.76 173.98 22.05
N PHE A 4 -48.90 173.60 22.65
CA PHE A 4 -49.97 174.55 22.98
C PHE A 4 -49.50 175.72 23.85
N LYS A 5 -48.64 175.46 24.85
CA LYS A 5 -48.08 176.52 25.70
C LYS A 5 -47.25 177.52 24.90
N LYS A 6 -46.43 177.06 23.95
CA LYS A 6 -45.63 177.95 23.09
C LYS A 6 -46.51 178.83 22.21
N GLU A 7 -47.53 178.24 21.59
CA GLU A 7 -48.38 178.95 20.64
C GLU A 7 -49.21 180.07 21.32
N VAL A 8 -49.72 179.82 22.52
CA VAL A 8 -50.40 180.86 23.33
C VAL A 8 -49.39 181.93 23.76
N PHE A 9 -48.17 181.54 24.13
CA PHE A 9 -47.13 182.47 24.54
C PHE A 9 -46.75 183.43 23.41
N GLU A 10 -46.55 182.91 22.19
CA GLU A 10 -46.16 183.71 21.02
C GLU A 10 -47.24 184.73 20.63
N LYS A 11 -48.52 184.32 20.63
CA LYS A 11 -49.64 185.21 20.28
C LYS A 11 -49.84 186.33 21.31
N VAL A 12 -49.76 186.02 22.60
CA VAL A 12 -49.91 187.03 23.67
C VAL A 12 -48.68 187.94 23.75
N GLN A 13 -47.49 187.41 23.48
CA GLN A 13 -46.26 188.21 23.40
C GLN A 13 -46.30 189.21 22.24
N LEU A 14 -46.94 188.86 21.11
CA LEU A 14 -47.12 189.73 19.96
C LEU A 14 -47.98 190.97 20.30
N GLU A 15 -49.06 190.79 21.07
CA GLU A 15 -49.91 191.88 21.58
C GLU A 15 -49.20 192.73 22.63
N LEU A 16 -48.51 192.11 23.59
CA LEU A 16 -47.80 192.82 24.66
C LEU A 16 -46.57 193.59 24.17
N ASN A 17 -45.94 193.15 23.07
CA ASN A 17 -44.84 193.88 22.43
C ASN A 17 -45.27 195.28 21.96
N GLN A 18 -46.54 195.50 21.58
CA GLN A 18 -47.04 196.84 21.23
C GLN A 18 -47.03 197.79 22.43
N PHE A 19 -47.15 197.24 23.64
CA PHE A 19 -47.06 197.97 24.91
C PHE A 19 -45.65 197.93 25.51
N GLY A 20 -44.66 197.33 24.82
CA GLY A 20 -43.28 197.19 25.30
C GLY A 20 -43.10 196.21 26.47
N LEU A 21 -44.06 195.32 26.72
CA LEU A 21 -44.04 194.37 27.83
C LEU A 21 -43.57 192.98 27.37
N VAL A 22 -42.62 192.38 28.10
CA VAL A 22 -42.06 191.05 27.78
C VAL A 22 -42.47 190.03 28.84
N ILE A 23 -43.14 188.96 28.42
CA ILE A 23 -43.55 187.87 29.30
C ILE A 23 -42.33 186.99 29.58
N TYR A 24 -41.82 187.03 30.82
CA TYR A 24 -40.73 186.15 31.25
C TYR A 24 -41.22 184.74 31.63
N ASN A 25 -42.40 184.66 32.23
CA ASN A 25 -42.99 183.41 32.66
C ASN A 25 -44.52 183.56 32.74
N ALA A 26 -45.24 182.65 32.09
CA ALA A 26 -46.69 182.55 32.20
C ALA A 26 -47.05 181.11 32.52
N ASN A 27 -47.92 180.94 33.51
CA ASN A 27 -48.43 179.63 33.88
C ASN A 27 -49.92 179.55 33.51
N VAL A 28 -50.26 178.58 32.68
CA VAL A 28 -51.65 178.33 32.29
C VAL A 28 -52.30 177.53 33.43
N LYS A 29 -53.33 178.10 34.08
CA LYS A 29 -54.15 177.37 35.05
C LYS A 29 -54.92 176.24 34.36
N GLN A 30 -55.26 175.21 35.13
CA GLN A 30 -56.01 174.06 34.62
C GLN A 30 -57.33 174.52 34.00
N LEU A 31 -57.59 174.08 32.77
CA LEU A 31 -58.86 174.29 32.08
C LEU A 31 -59.91 173.47 32.83
N VAL A 32 -60.89 174.16 33.41
CA VAL A 32 -62.05 173.54 34.07
C VAL A 32 -63.26 173.93 33.25
N ASP A 33 -64.15 172.98 33.00
CA ASP A 33 -65.38 173.26 32.27
C ASP A 33 -66.24 174.28 33.03
N VAL A 34 -66.94 175.12 32.26
CA VAL A 34 -67.92 176.08 32.79
C VAL A 34 -69.12 175.30 33.34
N PRO A 35 -69.74 175.70 34.48
CA PRO A 35 -70.82 174.94 35.09
C PRO A 35 -71.97 174.65 34.10
N GLY A 36 -72.20 173.37 33.80
CA GLY A 36 -73.24 172.89 32.87
C GLY A 36 -72.72 172.16 31.62
N HIS A 37 -71.42 172.18 31.32
CA HIS A 37 -70.80 171.39 30.25
C HIS A 37 -69.79 170.38 30.82
N GLU A 38 -69.73 169.17 30.25
CA GLU A 38 -68.90 168.04 30.74
C GLU A 38 -67.93 167.48 29.68
N TYR A 39 -67.51 168.30 28.72
CA TYR A 39 -66.73 167.85 27.56
C TYR A 39 -65.40 167.18 27.95
N PHE A 40 -64.67 167.71 28.93
CA PHE A 40 -63.40 167.12 29.37
C PHE A 40 -63.59 165.76 30.08
N SER A 41 -64.74 165.53 30.71
CA SER A 41 -65.08 164.24 31.35
C SER A 41 -65.26 163.15 30.29
N TYR A 42 -66.07 163.41 29.25
CA TYR A 42 -66.29 162.45 28.17
C TYR A 42 -65.03 162.18 27.34
N LEU A 43 -64.19 163.20 27.11
CA LEU A 43 -62.92 163.01 26.42
C LEU A 43 -61.94 162.13 27.22
N GLY A 44 -61.92 162.28 28.55
CA GLY A 44 -61.16 161.41 29.44
C GLY A 44 -61.66 159.97 29.42
N GLN A 45 -62.97 159.74 29.44
CA GLN A 45 -63.54 158.40 29.34
C GLN A 45 -63.25 157.73 27.99
N LYS A 46 -63.37 158.46 26.87
CA LYS A 46 -63.08 157.93 25.53
C LYS A 46 -61.62 157.49 25.39
N THR A 47 -60.68 158.32 25.83
CA THR A 47 -59.25 158.01 25.76
C THR A 47 -58.86 156.83 26.65
N GLN A 48 -59.47 156.70 27.84
CA GLN A 48 -59.28 155.52 28.68
C GLN A 48 -59.86 154.24 28.05
N MET A 49 -61.04 154.31 27.43
CA MET A 49 -61.62 153.15 26.73
C MET A 49 -60.82 152.73 25.50
N GLU A 50 -60.29 153.69 24.74
CA GLU A 50 -59.47 153.43 23.56
C GLU A 50 -58.15 152.75 23.94
N ALA A 51 -57.48 153.23 24.99
CA ALA A 51 -56.28 152.58 25.54
C ALA A 51 -56.58 151.16 26.08
N ALA A 52 -57.71 150.96 26.77
CA ALA A 52 -58.09 149.65 27.30
C ALA A 52 -58.41 148.63 26.19
N ASN A 53 -59.03 149.06 25.09
CA ASN A 53 -59.32 148.18 23.95
C ASN A 53 -58.06 147.85 23.17
N GLN A 54 -57.15 148.81 22.97
CA GLN A 54 -55.86 148.55 22.32
C GLN A 54 -55.04 147.51 23.10
N ALA A 55 -54.96 147.64 24.43
CA ALA A 55 -54.28 146.66 25.27
C ALA A 55 -54.90 145.25 25.18
N LYS A 56 -56.22 145.14 25.03
CA LYS A 56 -56.88 143.83 24.82
C LYS A 56 -56.51 143.20 23.49
N ILE A 57 -56.39 143.99 22.42
CA ILE A 57 -55.98 143.52 21.09
C ILE A 57 -54.54 143.00 21.14
N ASP A 58 -53.63 143.78 21.71
CA ASP A 58 -52.21 143.41 21.81
C ASP A 58 -52.00 142.12 22.63
N VAL A 59 -52.76 141.95 23.73
CA VAL A 59 -52.74 140.72 24.55
C VAL A 59 -53.29 139.52 23.78
N ALA A 60 -54.35 139.69 22.98
CA ALA A 60 -54.92 138.61 22.18
C ALA A 60 -53.94 138.17 21.07
N GLU A 61 -53.28 139.13 20.42
CA GLU A 61 -52.31 138.87 19.37
C GLU A 61 -51.04 138.17 19.91
N ALA A 62 -50.54 138.60 21.07
CA ALA A 62 -49.43 137.95 21.75
C ALA A 62 -49.76 136.50 22.18
N LYS A 63 -50.98 136.25 22.68
CA LYS A 63 -51.45 134.89 23.00
C LYS A 63 -51.51 134.00 21.77
N MET A 64 -52.07 134.50 20.67
CA MET A 64 -52.14 133.75 19.41
C MET A 64 -50.73 133.34 18.94
N LYS A 65 -49.78 134.27 18.95
CA LYS A 65 -48.39 134.00 18.54
C LYS A 65 -47.69 132.99 19.46
N GLY A 66 -47.94 133.06 20.77
CA GLY A 66 -47.41 132.10 21.74
C GLY A 66 -47.94 130.69 21.54
N GLU A 67 -49.26 130.53 21.36
CA GLU A 67 -49.90 129.22 21.18
C GLU A 67 -49.51 128.56 19.86
N VAL A 68 -49.42 129.33 18.76
CA VAL A 68 -48.97 128.82 17.47
C VAL A 68 -47.50 128.35 17.55
N GLY A 69 -46.61 129.15 18.13
CA GLY A 69 -45.21 128.77 18.31
C GLY A 69 -45.02 127.52 19.20
N ALA A 70 -45.85 127.36 20.24
CA ALA A 70 -45.85 126.17 21.08
C ALA A 70 -46.26 124.91 20.30
N LYS A 71 -47.32 124.99 19.48
CA LYS A 71 -47.79 123.86 18.66
C LYS A 71 -46.82 123.49 17.54
N GLU A 72 -46.14 124.45 16.92
CA GLU A 72 -45.12 124.16 15.92
C GLU A 72 -43.93 123.39 16.52
N ARG A 73 -43.48 123.76 17.72
CA ARG A 73 -42.39 123.06 18.43
C ARG A 73 -42.77 121.65 18.85
N THR A 74 -44.00 121.42 19.28
CA THR A 74 -44.46 120.06 19.61
C THR A 74 -44.60 119.19 18.36
N GLY A 75 -45.13 119.74 17.26
CA GLY A 75 -45.20 119.03 15.97
C GLY A 75 -43.82 118.63 15.44
N LEU A 76 -42.83 119.53 15.52
CA LEU A 76 -41.46 119.26 15.10
C LEU A 76 -40.79 118.18 15.96
N THR A 77 -41.03 118.20 17.27
CA THR A 77 -40.50 117.18 18.20
C THR A 77 -41.05 115.79 17.86
N ILE A 78 -42.36 115.67 17.59
CA ILE A 78 -42.99 114.39 17.24
C ILE A 78 -42.46 113.85 15.90
N GLN A 79 -42.31 114.71 14.89
CA GLN A 79 -41.76 114.28 13.59
C GLN A 79 -40.31 113.80 13.70
N ASN A 80 -39.47 114.50 14.48
CA ASN A 80 -38.08 114.11 14.67
C ASN A 80 -37.97 112.81 15.47
N ALA A 81 -38.78 112.63 16.51
CA ALA A 81 -38.83 111.37 17.26
C ALA A 81 -39.22 110.18 16.36
N ALA A 82 -40.24 110.35 15.51
CA ALA A 82 -40.68 109.29 14.58
C ALA A 82 -39.61 108.92 13.54
N LYS A 83 -38.84 109.89 13.03
CA LYS A 83 -37.72 109.64 12.11
C LYS A 83 -36.60 108.85 12.80
N ILE A 84 -36.22 109.24 14.02
CA ILE A 84 -35.17 108.58 14.79
C ILE A 84 -35.56 107.14 15.13
N ASP A 85 -36.81 106.89 15.52
CA ASP A 85 -37.30 105.54 15.82
C ASP A 85 -37.29 104.64 14.58
N ALA A 86 -37.67 105.17 13.40
CA ALA A 86 -37.62 104.43 12.15
C ALA A 86 -36.18 104.07 11.76
N GLU A 87 -35.25 105.02 11.85
CA GLU A 87 -33.82 104.81 11.56
C GLU A 87 -33.19 103.80 12.55
N SER A 88 -33.50 103.91 13.84
CA SER A 88 -33.05 102.97 14.88
C SER A 88 -33.52 101.54 14.60
N LYS A 89 -34.77 101.37 14.15
CA LYS A 89 -35.33 100.07 13.81
C LYS A 89 -34.67 99.47 12.56
N ILE A 90 -34.35 100.28 11.55
CA ILE A 90 -33.63 99.82 10.36
C ILE A 90 -32.22 99.37 10.72
N ILE A 91 -31.47 100.19 11.49
CA ILE A 91 -30.09 99.88 11.89
C ILE A 91 -30.02 98.62 12.75
N SER A 92 -30.94 98.43 13.70
CA SER A 92 -30.99 97.22 14.52
C SER A 92 -31.30 95.97 13.71
N THR A 93 -32.24 96.06 12.76
CA THR A 93 -32.57 94.94 11.86
C THR A 93 -31.41 94.60 10.93
N GLN A 94 -30.69 95.62 10.42
CA GLN A 94 -29.55 95.43 9.53
C GLN A 94 -28.34 94.81 10.25
N ARG A 95 -28.02 95.27 11.47
CA ARG A 95 -26.95 94.67 12.29
C ARG A 95 -27.24 93.22 12.69
N LEU A 96 -28.51 92.88 12.96
CA LEU A 96 -28.92 91.49 13.21
C LEU A 96 -28.76 90.61 11.95
N GLY A 97 -29.10 91.14 10.77
CA GLY A 97 -28.90 90.45 9.49
C GLY A 97 -27.42 90.20 9.15
N GLU A 98 -26.54 91.14 9.49
CA GLU A 98 -25.09 90.99 9.31
C GLU A 98 -24.49 89.99 10.30
N GLY A 99 -24.83 90.09 11.59
CA GLY A 99 -24.35 89.15 12.61
C GLY A 99 -24.78 87.70 12.34
N THR A 100 -26.02 87.48 11.89
CA THR A 100 -26.49 86.14 11.51
C THR A 100 -25.79 85.59 10.27
N LYS A 101 -25.45 86.44 9.28
CA LYS A 101 -24.65 86.02 8.13
C LYS A 101 -23.23 85.61 8.53
N GLU A 102 -22.60 86.35 9.42
CA GLU A 102 -21.26 86.04 9.92
C GLU A 102 -21.26 84.76 10.75
N GLU A 103 -22.24 84.56 11.62
CA GLU A 103 -22.39 83.31 12.37
C GLU A 103 -22.59 82.09 11.46
N ILE A 104 -23.39 82.21 10.39
CA ILE A 104 -23.60 81.11 9.43
C ILE A 104 -22.30 80.81 8.67
N LYS A 105 -21.54 81.84 8.26
CA LYS A 105 -20.23 81.65 7.61
C LYS A 105 -19.25 80.91 8.51
N VAL A 106 -19.08 81.38 9.75
CA VAL A 106 -18.17 80.74 10.72
C VAL A 106 -18.62 79.31 11.01
N LYS A 107 -19.92 79.06 11.22
CA LYS A 107 -20.43 77.69 11.40
C LYS A 107 -20.17 76.80 10.20
N SER A 108 -20.36 77.32 8.98
CA SER A 108 -20.10 76.56 7.75
C SER A 108 -18.62 76.23 7.58
N GLU A 109 -17.71 77.16 7.89
CA GLU A 109 -16.27 76.93 7.82
C GLU A 109 -15.81 75.90 8.87
N VAL A 110 -16.32 76.00 10.11
CA VAL A 110 -16.07 75.00 11.15
C VAL A 110 -16.57 73.62 10.73
N GLN A 111 -17.75 73.55 10.11
CA GLN A 111 -18.32 72.27 9.67
C GLN A 111 -17.57 71.66 8.47
N VAL A 112 -17.11 72.47 7.52
CA VAL A 112 -16.23 72.03 6.43
C VAL A 112 -14.92 71.48 6.99
N PHE A 113 -14.29 72.19 7.93
CA PHE A 113 -13.05 71.73 8.57
C PHE A 113 -13.25 70.42 9.35
N GLN A 114 -14.35 70.28 10.09
CA GLN A 114 -14.69 69.03 10.78
C GLN A 114 -14.89 67.87 9.79
N ASN A 115 -15.58 68.11 8.67
CA ASN A 115 -15.77 67.10 7.63
C ASN A 115 -14.45 66.68 6.98
N GLU A 116 -13.56 67.62 6.68
CA GLU A 116 -12.23 67.34 6.14
C GLU A 116 -11.37 66.52 7.11
N LYS A 117 -11.37 66.88 8.40
CA LYS A 117 -10.65 66.10 9.43
C LYS A 117 -11.25 64.72 9.61
N ALA A 118 -12.57 64.58 9.63
CA ALA A 118 -13.25 63.30 9.70
C ALA A 118 -12.93 62.41 8.48
N ALA A 119 -12.90 62.99 7.27
CA ALA A 119 -12.50 62.27 6.06
C ALA A 119 -11.04 61.80 6.10
N LEU A 120 -10.12 62.64 6.59
CA LEU A 120 -8.72 62.26 6.78
C LEU A 120 -8.54 61.14 7.81
N VAL A 121 -9.28 61.18 8.93
CA VAL A 121 -9.28 60.11 9.93
C VAL A 121 -9.81 58.81 9.31
N ALA A 122 -10.92 58.87 8.58
CA ALA A 122 -11.48 57.69 7.90
C ALA A 122 -10.53 57.10 6.85
N GLN A 123 -9.80 57.93 6.10
CA GLN A 123 -8.78 57.47 5.16
C GLN A 123 -7.59 56.82 5.87
N ALA A 124 -7.13 57.41 6.99
CA ALA A 124 -6.06 56.84 7.79
C ALA A 124 -6.45 55.49 8.42
N ASP A 125 -7.68 55.38 8.92
CA ASP A 125 -8.22 54.13 9.48
C ASP A 125 -8.37 53.05 8.40
N ALA A 126 -8.85 53.41 7.21
CA ALA A 126 -8.92 52.50 6.07
C ALA A 126 -7.53 52.01 5.64
N ALA A 127 -6.54 52.91 5.55
CA ALA A 127 -5.16 52.55 5.24
C ALA A 127 -4.56 51.63 6.30
N LEU A 128 -4.80 51.91 7.59
CA LEU A 128 -4.36 51.09 8.70
C LEU A 128 -5.02 49.71 8.68
N ALA A 129 -6.31 49.62 8.34
CA ALA A 129 -7.02 48.36 8.16
C ALA A 129 -6.46 47.53 6.99
N ILE A 130 -6.15 48.16 5.85
CA ILE A 130 -5.51 47.51 4.71
C ILE A 130 -4.13 46.94 5.11
N GLN A 131 -3.31 47.73 5.80
CA GLN A 131 -2.00 47.27 6.28
C GLN A 131 -2.11 46.11 7.28
N LYS A 132 -3.04 46.19 8.23
CA LYS A 132 -3.32 45.07 9.16
C LYS A 132 -3.76 43.81 8.41
N ALA A 133 -4.63 43.94 7.41
CA ALA A 133 -5.08 42.81 6.60
C ALA A 133 -3.94 42.20 5.78
N ALA A 134 -3.06 43.03 5.20
CA ALA A 134 -1.88 42.58 4.47
C ALA A 134 -0.91 41.81 5.38
N LEU A 135 -0.60 42.33 6.57
CA LEU A 135 0.24 41.65 7.56
C LEU A 135 -0.37 40.33 8.05
N THR A 136 -1.68 40.31 8.27
CA THR A 136 -2.40 39.08 8.66
C THR A 136 -2.35 38.04 7.54
N LYS A 137 -2.50 38.47 6.29
CA LYS A 137 -2.38 37.60 5.12
C LYS A 137 -0.96 37.05 5.00
N SER A 138 0.08 37.86 5.14
CA SER A 138 1.46 37.40 5.06
C SER A 138 1.81 36.41 6.19
N SER A 139 1.33 36.65 7.41
CA SER A 139 1.48 35.71 8.54
C SER A 139 0.84 34.36 8.23
N ARG A 140 -0.42 34.36 7.76
CA ARG A 140 -1.13 33.12 7.40
C ARG A 140 -0.48 32.38 6.23
N VAL A 141 0.03 33.10 5.23
CA VAL A 141 0.75 32.49 4.11
C VAL A 141 2.02 31.81 4.63
N ALA A 142 2.80 32.49 5.47
CA ALA A 142 4.01 31.91 6.07
C ALA A 142 3.71 30.67 6.93
N GLU A 143 2.64 30.69 7.73
CA GLU A 143 2.19 29.53 8.52
C GLU A 143 1.80 28.35 7.64
N VAL A 144 1.02 28.59 6.58
CA VAL A 144 0.58 27.54 5.65
C VAL A 144 1.75 26.98 4.85
N GLU A 145 2.67 27.84 4.39
CA GLU A 145 3.89 27.41 3.70
C GLU A 145 4.78 26.56 4.60
N ALA A 146 4.97 26.96 5.87
CA ALA A 146 5.71 26.17 6.85
C ALA A 146 5.03 24.81 7.11
N ALA A 147 3.71 24.80 7.33
CA ALA A 147 2.96 23.56 7.54
C ALA A 147 3.01 22.64 6.31
N LYS A 148 2.91 23.20 5.11
CA LYS A 148 2.99 22.43 3.86
C LYS A 148 4.40 21.92 3.59
N ALA A 149 5.44 22.68 3.93
CA ALA A 149 6.82 22.22 3.85
C ALA A 149 7.09 21.04 4.80
N VAL A 150 6.55 21.08 6.02
CA VAL A 150 6.60 19.94 6.96
C VAL A 150 5.86 18.74 6.38
N ALA A 151 4.64 18.91 5.88
CA ALA A 151 3.85 17.81 5.29
C ALA A 151 4.52 17.20 4.05
N MET A 152 5.15 18.00 3.19
CA MET A 152 5.93 17.51 2.04
C MET A 152 7.13 16.68 2.49
N ARG A 153 7.89 17.15 3.50
CA ARG A 153 9.00 16.38 4.06
C ARG A 153 8.55 15.08 4.71
N GLU A 154 7.43 15.10 5.43
CA GLU A 154 6.86 13.89 6.04
C GLU A 154 6.44 12.88 4.96
N ALA A 155 5.75 13.34 3.91
CA ALA A 155 5.38 12.50 2.77
C ALA A 155 6.61 11.92 2.05
N GLU A 156 7.64 12.73 1.80
CA GLU A 156 8.91 12.27 1.24
C GLU A 156 9.58 11.22 2.13
N LEU A 157 9.67 11.47 3.45
CA LEU A 157 10.21 10.50 4.40
C LEU A 157 9.42 9.20 4.40
N GLN A 158 8.09 9.28 4.35
CA GLN A 158 7.23 8.11 4.36
C GLN A 158 7.42 7.26 3.10
N THR A 159 7.51 7.88 1.91
CA THR A 159 7.83 7.14 0.68
C THR A 159 9.22 6.50 0.73
N GLN A 160 10.20 7.13 1.38
CA GLN A 160 11.52 6.55 1.59
C GLN A 160 11.47 5.35 2.56
N VAL A 161 10.76 5.49 3.68
CA VAL A 161 10.57 4.39 4.65
C VAL A 161 9.86 3.20 3.99
N GLU A 162 8.84 3.44 3.17
CA GLU A 162 8.16 2.37 2.43
C GLU A 162 9.08 1.69 1.41
N LYS A 163 9.88 2.45 0.67
CA LYS A 163 10.90 1.90 -0.24
C LYS A 163 11.93 1.07 0.52
N MET A 164 12.45 1.57 1.64
CA MET A 164 13.41 0.84 2.48
C MET A 164 12.80 -0.43 3.07
N ASN A 165 11.55 -0.38 3.54
CA ASN A 165 10.84 -1.55 4.04
C ASN A 165 10.60 -2.58 2.93
N ALA A 166 10.25 -2.14 1.72
CA ALA A 166 10.12 -3.02 0.57
C ALA A 166 11.45 -3.67 0.20
N LEU A 167 12.55 -2.91 0.14
CA LEU A 167 13.90 -3.42 -0.12
C LEU A 167 14.31 -4.45 0.93
N THR A 168 14.19 -4.13 2.23
CA THR A 168 14.50 -5.06 3.33
C THR A 168 13.70 -6.36 3.23
N ARG A 169 12.40 -6.29 2.86
CA ARG A 169 11.59 -7.50 2.62
C ARG A 169 12.11 -8.31 1.44
N THR A 170 12.47 -7.65 0.33
CA THR A 170 13.02 -8.37 -0.83
C THR A 170 14.38 -9.00 -0.54
N GLU A 171 15.23 -8.33 0.24
CA GLU A 171 16.53 -8.87 0.66
C GLU A 171 16.37 -10.04 1.63
N LYS A 172 15.46 -9.93 2.59
CA LYS A 172 15.13 -11.03 3.50
C LYS A 172 14.61 -12.24 2.74
N LEU A 173 13.66 -12.06 1.82
CA LEU A 173 13.15 -13.14 0.99
C LEU A 173 14.24 -13.73 0.10
N LYS A 174 15.08 -12.91 -0.53
CA LYS A 174 16.24 -13.38 -1.30
C LYS A 174 17.18 -14.22 -0.44
N ALA A 175 17.49 -13.78 0.79
CA ALA A 175 18.34 -14.53 1.70
C ALA A 175 17.72 -15.86 2.12
N GLU A 176 16.41 -15.88 2.42
CA GLU A 176 15.68 -17.12 2.75
C GLU A 176 15.64 -18.09 1.57
N PHE A 177 15.32 -17.61 0.36
CA PHE A 177 15.31 -18.45 -0.84
C PHE A 177 16.71 -18.92 -1.25
N LEU A 178 17.73 -18.07 -1.15
CA LEU A 178 19.12 -18.45 -1.43
C LEU A 178 19.62 -19.48 -0.40
N SER A 179 19.34 -19.28 0.89
CA SER A 179 19.70 -20.24 1.94
C SER A 179 19.02 -21.59 1.67
N LYS A 180 17.71 -21.59 1.40
CA LYS A 180 16.97 -22.82 1.07
C LYS A 180 17.51 -23.50 -0.19
N ALA A 181 17.80 -22.74 -1.25
CA ALA A 181 18.35 -23.28 -2.49
C ALA A 181 19.75 -23.86 -2.31
N THR A 182 20.61 -23.22 -1.50
CA THR A 182 21.95 -23.73 -1.17
C THR A 182 21.85 -25.03 -0.39
N VAL A 183 20.98 -25.10 0.63
CA VAL A 183 20.76 -26.33 1.40
C VAL A 183 20.22 -27.44 0.51
N GLU A 184 19.20 -27.18 -0.31
CA GLU A 184 18.65 -28.17 -1.26
C GLU A 184 19.68 -28.62 -2.31
N TYR A 185 20.55 -27.73 -2.75
CA TYR A 185 21.64 -28.07 -3.64
C TYR A 185 22.67 -28.98 -2.94
N GLU A 186 23.10 -28.60 -1.74
CA GLU A 186 24.03 -29.40 -0.93
C GLU A 186 23.46 -30.79 -0.60
N THR A 187 22.18 -30.88 -0.20
CA THR A 187 21.55 -32.18 0.07
C THR A 187 21.52 -33.06 -1.17
N LYS A 188 21.15 -32.51 -2.34
CA LYS A 188 21.14 -33.27 -3.59
C LYS A 188 22.54 -33.72 -4.02
N VAL A 189 23.56 -32.88 -3.82
CA VAL A 189 24.95 -33.24 -4.10
C VAL A 189 25.41 -34.37 -3.17
N GLN A 190 25.07 -34.30 -1.87
CA GLN A 190 25.40 -35.35 -0.91
C GLN A 190 24.66 -36.66 -1.21
N GLU A 191 23.37 -36.60 -1.56
CA GLU A 191 22.57 -37.76 -1.97
C GLU A 191 23.15 -38.41 -3.23
N ALA A 192 23.46 -37.62 -4.27
CA ALA A 192 24.07 -38.12 -5.50
C ALA A 192 25.46 -38.75 -5.25
N ASN A 193 26.27 -38.13 -4.38
CA ASN A 193 27.57 -38.66 -3.97
C ASN A 193 27.42 -39.96 -3.18
N TRP A 194 26.44 -40.05 -2.28
CA TRP A 194 26.14 -41.27 -1.54
C TRP A 194 25.69 -42.40 -2.47
N GLU A 195 24.81 -42.13 -3.42
CA GLU A 195 24.37 -43.13 -4.40
C GLU A 195 25.53 -43.62 -5.27
N LEU A 196 26.40 -42.71 -5.70
CA LEU A 196 27.59 -43.05 -6.48
C LEU A 196 28.54 -43.92 -5.65
N TYR A 197 28.76 -43.57 -4.38
CA TYR A 197 29.60 -44.35 -3.46
C TYR A 197 29.02 -45.74 -3.17
N ASP A 198 27.70 -45.85 -2.92
CA ASP A 198 27.02 -47.13 -2.71
C ASP A 198 27.13 -48.03 -3.96
N LYS A 199 26.89 -47.49 -5.16
CA LYS A 199 27.06 -48.20 -6.43
C LYS A 199 28.51 -48.64 -6.64
N GLN A 200 29.49 -47.78 -6.35
CA GLN A 200 30.91 -48.13 -6.44
C GLN A 200 31.27 -49.26 -5.48
N LYS A 201 30.85 -49.19 -4.21
CA LYS A 201 31.13 -50.24 -3.21
C LYS A 201 30.46 -51.57 -3.55
N LYS A 202 29.23 -51.55 -4.06
CA LYS A 202 28.56 -52.75 -4.56
C LYS A 202 29.28 -53.35 -5.77
N ALA A 203 29.72 -52.52 -6.72
CA ALA A 203 30.48 -52.98 -7.87
C ALA A 203 31.85 -53.56 -7.48
N GLU A 204 32.57 -52.90 -6.56
CA GLU A 204 33.83 -53.38 -5.98
C GLU A 204 33.64 -54.72 -5.26
N ALA A 205 32.57 -54.87 -4.47
CA ALA A 205 32.26 -56.12 -3.78
C ALA A 205 32.02 -57.27 -4.78
N VAL A 206 31.24 -57.04 -5.84
CA VAL A 206 30.99 -58.03 -6.90
C VAL A 206 32.28 -58.38 -7.65
N LEU A 207 33.13 -57.40 -7.96
CA LEU A 207 34.43 -57.66 -8.59
C LEU A 207 35.34 -58.47 -7.68
N TYR A 208 35.39 -58.15 -6.39
CA TYR A 208 36.19 -58.87 -5.40
C TYR A 208 35.72 -60.31 -5.22
N GLU A 209 34.40 -60.54 -5.12
CA GLU A 209 33.82 -61.89 -5.05
C GLU A 209 34.14 -62.71 -6.30
N LYS A 210 33.95 -62.13 -7.50
CA LYS A 210 34.29 -62.81 -8.76
C LYS A 210 35.79 -63.08 -8.88
N GLN A 211 36.64 -62.15 -8.46
CA GLN A 211 38.08 -62.34 -8.47
C GLN A 211 38.49 -63.47 -7.51
N LYS A 212 37.93 -63.50 -6.29
CA LYS A 212 38.22 -64.57 -5.33
C LYS A 212 37.69 -65.93 -5.78
N GLN A 213 36.52 -65.98 -6.40
CA GLN A 213 35.99 -67.20 -7.02
C GLN A 213 36.90 -67.66 -8.17
N ALA A 214 37.33 -66.74 -9.05
CA ALA A 214 38.24 -67.07 -10.14
C ALA A 214 39.60 -67.56 -9.62
N GLU A 215 40.18 -66.91 -8.62
CA GLU A 215 41.41 -67.35 -7.94
C GLU A 215 41.23 -68.73 -7.31
N ALA A 216 40.10 -69.00 -6.64
CA ALA A 216 39.80 -70.31 -6.06
C ALA A 216 39.67 -71.40 -7.13
N THR A 217 39.00 -71.13 -8.26
CA THR A 217 38.89 -72.08 -9.37
C THR A 217 40.23 -72.34 -10.04
N LYS A 218 41.09 -71.32 -10.21
CA LYS A 218 42.46 -71.49 -10.70
C LYS A 218 43.29 -72.34 -9.75
N ALA A 219 43.29 -72.02 -8.46
CA ALA A 219 44.01 -72.79 -7.45
C ALA A 219 43.52 -74.25 -7.39
N ALA A 220 42.21 -74.49 -7.50
CA ALA A 220 41.64 -75.84 -7.56
C ALA A 220 42.06 -76.58 -8.84
N ALA A 221 42.06 -75.90 -9.99
CA ALA A 221 42.51 -76.47 -11.26
C ALA A 221 44.02 -76.78 -11.25
N ASP A 222 44.84 -75.87 -10.71
CA ASP A 222 46.29 -76.06 -10.57
C ASP A 222 46.61 -77.19 -9.60
N ALA A 223 45.87 -77.30 -8.47
CA ALA A 223 45.98 -78.41 -7.54
C ALA A 223 45.57 -79.75 -8.17
N ALA A 224 44.49 -79.77 -8.96
CA ALA A 224 44.05 -80.96 -9.67
C ALA A 224 45.04 -81.38 -10.76
N PHE A 225 45.60 -80.41 -11.50
CA PHE A 225 46.64 -80.65 -12.49
C PHE A 225 47.91 -81.22 -11.83
N TYR A 226 48.36 -80.64 -10.72
CA TYR A 226 49.52 -81.12 -9.97
C TYR A 226 49.28 -82.52 -9.39
N ALA A 227 48.09 -82.79 -8.84
CA ALA A 227 47.73 -84.12 -8.37
C ALA A 227 47.75 -85.16 -9.50
N LYS A 228 47.15 -84.84 -10.66
CA LYS A 228 47.17 -85.72 -11.84
C LYS A 228 48.58 -85.93 -12.40
N GLN A 229 49.42 -84.90 -12.39
CA GLN A 229 50.82 -85.01 -12.78
C GLN A 229 51.58 -85.96 -11.83
N LYS A 230 51.38 -85.82 -10.51
CA LYS A 230 52.01 -86.72 -9.52
C LYS A 230 51.49 -88.14 -9.58
N GLU A 231 50.19 -88.34 -9.84
CA GLU A 231 49.61 -89.66 -10.12
C GLU A 231 50.25 -90.28 -11.36
N ALA A 232 50.41 -89.52 -12.45
CA ALA A 232 51.05 -89.99 -13.68
C ALA A 232 52.54 -90.33 -13.46
N GLU A 233 53.29 -89.49 -12.76
CA GLU A 233 54.69 -89.76 -12.37
C GLU A 233 54.79 -91.02 -11.49
N GLY A 234 53.83 -91.21 -10.58
CA GLY A 234 53.73 -92.41 -9.74
C GLY A 234 53.48 -93.67 -10.59
N LEU A 235 52.54 -93.62 -11.53
CA LEU A 235 52.27 -94.72 -12.46
C LEU A 235 53.47 -95.04 -13.36
N VAL A 236 54.16 -94.03 -13.89
CA VAL A 236 55.39 -94.23 -14.67
C VAL A 236 56.48 -94.88 -13.82
N SER A 237 56.63 -94.44 -12.57
CA SER A 237 57.60 -95.02 -11.63
C SER A 237 57.26 -96.48 -11.28
N MET A 238 55.99 -96.78 -11.06
CA MET A 238 55.51 -98.16 -10.85
C MET A 238 55.70 -99.03 -12.09
N ALA A 239 55.38 -98.53 -13.28
CA ALA A 239 55.58 -99.24 -14.55
C ALA A 239 57.08 -99.49 -14.80
N ASN A 240 57.94 -98.52 -14.51
CA ASN A 240 59.39 -98.69 -14.57
C ASN A 240 59.87 -99.74 -13.56
N ALA A 241 59.35 -99.73 -12.32
CA ALA A 241 59.68 -100.73 -11.30
C ALA A 241 59.22 -102.14 -11.69
N GLN A 242 58.03 -102.28 -12.29
CA GLN A 242 57.56 -103.54 -12.84
C GLN A 242 58.42 -103.99 -14.03
N GLY A 243 58.79 -103.06 -14.92
CA GLY A 243 59.69 -103.33 -16.04
C GLY A 243 61.08 -103.78 -15.59
N THR A 244 61.67 -103.15 -14.57
CA THR A 244 62.94 -103.58 -13.99
C THR A 244 62.80 -104.92 -13.28
N TYR A 245 61.73 -105.16 -12.52
CA TYR A 245 61.45 -106.44 -11.88
C TYR A 245 61.33 -107.59 -12.89
N ILE A 246 60.58 -107.39 -13.97
CA ILE A 246 60.44 -108.36 -15.07
C ILE A 246 61.82 -108.58 -15.72
N LYS A 247 62.59 -107.52 -15.97
CA LYS A 247 63.92 -107.62 -16.58
C LYS A 247 64.93 -108.35 -15.69
N THR A 248 64.93 -108.11 -14.36
CA THR A 248 65.82 -108.81 -13.42
C THR A 248 65.46 -110.28 -13.29
N LEU A 249 64.16 -110.60 -13.23
CA LEU A 249 63.70 -111.99 -13.26
C LEU A 249 64.12 -112.68 -14.56
N LEU A 250 63.89 -112.06 -15.71
CA LEU A 250 64.27 -112.64 -17.01
C LEU A 250 65.78 -112.91 -17.09
N GLY A 251 66.61 -112.00 -16.55
CA GLY A 251 68.05 -112.20 -16.43
C GLY A 251 68.44 -113.34 -15.48
N ALA A 252 67.70 -113.54 -14.38
CA ALA A 252 67.95 -114.61 -13.42
C ALA A 252 67.59 -116.01 -13.96
N VAL A 253 66.63 -116.11 -14.89
CA VAL A 253 66.21 -117.37 -15.52
C VAL A 253 66.84 -117.56 -16.91
N ASP A 254 67.97 -116.90 -17.18
CA ASP A 254 68.77 -117.02 -18.42
C ASP A 254 67.94 -116.85 -19.71
N ASN A 255 67.06 -115.86 -19.74
CA ASN A 255 66.13 -115.56 -20.85
C ASN A 255 65.13 -116.69 -21.21
N ASN A 256 64.91 -117.67 -20.34
CA ASN A 256 63.91 -118.70 -20.57
C ASN A 256 62.48 -118.19 -20.28
N TYR A 257 61.77 -117.84 -21.35
CA TYR A 257 60.40 -117.30 -21.28
C TYR A 257 59.40 -118.25 -20.60
N SER A 258 59.50 -119.57 -20.82
CA SER A 258 58.52 -120.54 -20.29
C SER A 258 58.56 -120.59 -18.77
N ALA A 259 59.75 -120.68 -18.19
CA ALA A 259 59.94 -120.73 -16.75
C ALA A 259 59.52 -119.41 -16.06
N MET A 260 59.81 -118.28 -16.70
CA MET A 260 59.36 -116.97 -16.22
C MET A 260 57.83 -116.84 -16.23
N ARG A 261 57.17 -117.26 -17.32
CA ARG A 261 55.71 -117.25 -17.43
C ARG A 261 55.07 -118.09 -16.32
N ASP A 262 55.58 -119.29 -16.10
CA ASP A 262 55.02 -120.19 -15.10
C ASP A 262 55.22 -119.64 -13.68
N PHE A 263 56.38 -119.05 -13.37
CA PHE A 263 56.62 -118.36 -12.10
C PHE A 263 55.67 -117.17 -11.90
N LEU A 264 55.49 -116.33 -12.92
CA LEU A 264 54.54 -115.21 -12.86
C LEU A 264 53.09 -115.68 -12.70
N MET A 265 52.70 -116.78 -13.35
CA MET A 265 51.36 -117.37 -13.21
C MET A 265 51.11 -117.92 -11.81
N ILE A 266 52.12 -118.53 -11.19
CA ILE A 266 52.03 -119.02 -9.81
C ILE A 266 51.98 -117.85 -8.83
N ASN A 267 52.88 -116.87 -8.94
CA ASN A 267 52.99 -115.75 -8.01
C ASN A 267 51.76 -114.83 -8.05
N ASN A 268 51.23 -114.56 -9.25
CA ASN A 268 49.98 -113.79 -9.40
C ASN A 268 48.71 -114.62 -9.10
N GLY A 269 48.83 -115.88 -8.69
CA GLY A 269 47.68 -116.70 -8.30
C GLY A 269 46.74 -117.06 -9.45
N ILE A 270 47.16 -116.92 -10.72
CA ILE A 270 46.29 -117.11 -11.90
C ILE A 270 45.66 -118.51 -11.91
N TYR A 271 46.38 -119.53 -11.44
CA TYR A 271 45.82 -120.88 -11.31
C TYR A 271 44.69 -120.98 -10.29
N GLN A 272 44.79 -120.25 -9.17
CA GLN A 272 43.71 -120.18 -8.18
C GLN A 272 42.51 -119.44 -8.75
N ASP A 273 42.73 -118.33 -9.46
CA ASP A 273 41.66 -117.56 -10.08
C ASP A 273 40.96 -118.35 -11.19
N ILE A 274 41.70 -119.02 -12.09
CA ILE A 274 41.12 -119.90 -13.12
C ILE A 274 40.29 -121.02 -12.47
N ALA A 275 40.80 -121.65 -11.41
CA ALA A 275 40.05 -122.68 -10.69
C ALA A 275 38.77 -122.10 -10.07
N LYS A 276 38.83 -120.88 -9.52
CA LYS A 276 37.69 -120.19 -8.91
C LYS A 276 36.65 -119.77 -9.96
N THR A 277 37.07 -119.22 -11.09
CA THR A 277 36.19 -118.84 -12.21
C THR A 277 35.56 -120.08 -12.85
N ASN A 278 36.32 -121.17 -13.04
CA ASN A 278 35.77 -122.44 -13.51
C ASN A 278 34.77 -123.03 -12.51
N ALA A 279 35.07 -122.99 -11.20
CA ALA A 279 34.15 -123.43 -10.17
C ALA A 279 32.87 -122.57 -10.14
N MET A 280 32.98 -121.24 -10.31
CA MET A 280 31.82 -120.35 -10.45
C MET A 280 31.01 -120.66 -11.70
N ALA A 281 31.65 -120.90 -12.84
CA ALA A 281 30.98 -121.27 -14.09
C ALA A 281 30.24 -122.63 -13.99
N ILE A 282 30.81 -123.61 -13.27
CA ILE A 282 30.16 -124.91 -13.02
C ILE A 282 29.03 -124.78 -11.98
N ARG A 283 29.19 -123.92 -10.96
CA ARG A 283 28.20 -123.73 -9.88
C ARG A 283 26.81 -123.35 -10.41
N ASP A 284 26.75 -122.59 -11.49
CA ASP A 284 25.50 -122.10 -12.07
C ASP A 284 24.92 -123.04 -13.16
N LEU A 285 25.62 -124.13 -13.52
CA LEU A 285 25.05 -125.21 -14.33
C LEU A 285 24.27 -126.18 -13.42
N GLN A 286 22.94 -126.09 -13.44
CA GLN A 286 22.05 -127.15 -12.96
C GLN A 286 21.62 -128.06 -14.13
N PRO A 287 22.36 -129.12 -14.48
CA PRO A 287 21.82 -130.13 -15.39
C PRO A 287 20.73 -130.94 -14.68
N LYS A 288 19.47 -130.83 -15.12
CA LYS A 288 18.42 -131.80 -14.78
C LYS A 288 18.73 -133.10 -15.51
N ILE A 289 19.46 -134.00 -14.86
CA ILE A 289 19.75 -135.35 -15.35
C ILE A 289 18.46 -136.17 -15.20
N SER A 290 17.77 -136.44 -16.30
CA SER A 290 16.65 -137.39 -16.34
C SER A 290 17.22 -138.82 -16.40
N VAL A 291 17.17 -139.51 -15.27
CA VAL A 291 17.54 -140.93 -15.16
C VAL A 291 16.37 -141.77 -15.66
N TRP A 292 16.52 -142.41 -16.81
CA TRP A 292 15.57 -143.42 -17.30
C TRP A 292 15.73 -144.71 -16.50
N ASN A 293 14.71 -145.06 -15.70
CA ASN A 293 14.68 -146.31 -14.95
C ASN A 293 13.72 -147.29 -15.65
N GLN A 294 14.26 -148.25 -16.41
CA GLN A 294 13.49 -149.33 -17.02
C GLN A 294 13.35 -150.46 -15.99
N GLY A 295 12.18 -150.55 -15.34
CA GLY A 295 11.86 -151.62 -14.38
C GLY A 295 11.81 -152.99 -15.07
N GLY A 296 12.50 -153.98 -14.49
CA GLY A 296 12.52 -155.37 -14.96
C GLY A 296 11.35 -156.21 -14.43
N ALA A 297 10.87 -157.13 -15.26
CA ALA A 297 10.21 -158.39 -14.88
C ALA A 297 10.35 -159.38 -16.06
N GLY A 298 10.80 -160.59 -15.77
CA GLY A 298 11.34 -161.52 -16.78
C GLY A 298 10.37 -162.52 -17.41
N VAL A 299 11.02 -163.38 -18.20
CA VAL A 299 10.64 -164.70 -18.75
C VAL A 299 9.89 -164.67 -20.09
N ASP A 300 10.61 -165.13 -21.14
CA ASP A 300 10.26 -166.16 -22.14
C ASP A 300 8.84 -166.10 -22.77
N GLN A 301 8.57 -166.29 -24.06
CA GLN A 301 9.27 -166.92 -25.17
C GLN A 301 8.46 -166.58 -26.44
N GLY A 302 9.09 -166.56 -27.61
CA GLY A 302 8.41 -166.99 -28.84
C GLY A 302 7.52 -166.00 -29.61
N MET A 303 8.07 -165.54 -30.74
CA MET A 303 7.46 -165.56 -32.08
C MET A 303 6.20 -164.73 -32.39
N SER A 304 6.41 -163.81 -33.35
CA SER A 304 5.48 -163.42 -34.44
C SER A 304 4.39 -162.37 -34.19
N SER A 305 4.54 -161.28 -34.96
CA SER A 305 3.53 -160.44 -35.61
C SER A 305 2.92 -159.28 -34.84
N GLY A 306 3.08 -158.09 -35.43
CA GLY A 306 2.12 -156.99 -35.28
C GLY A 306 2.77 -155.61 -35.21
N GLY A 307 3.05 -154.99 -36.37
CA GLY A 307 3.50 -153.60 -36.55
C GLY A 307 2.55 -152.50 -36.02
N MET A 308 1.61 -152.88 -35.15
CA MET A 308 0.73 -151.99 -34.39
C MET A 308 1.31 -151.65 -33.01
N LYS A 309 2.30 -152.41 -32.50
CA LYS A 309 2.99 -152.12 -31.22
C LYS A 309 4.00 -150.98 -31.32
N ASP A 310 4.65 -150.80 -32.46
CA ASP A 310 5.67 -149.76 -32.66
C ASP A 310 5.07 -148.37 -32.88
N ILE A 311 3.89 -148.28 -33.53
CA ILE A 311 3.16 -147.01 -33.70
C ILE A 311 2.50 -146.59 -32.37
N ALA A 312 2.04 -147.54 -31.54
CA ALA A 312 1.57 -147.24 -30.19
C ALA A 312 2.71 -146.79 -29.24
N GLY A 313 3.95 -147.27 -29.48
CA GLY A 313 5.16 -146.77 -28.84
C GLY A 313 5.46 -145.32 -29.22
N LEU A 314 5.44 -145.00 -30.52
CA LEU A 314 5.64 -143.63 -31.03
C LEU A 314 4.56 -142.64 -30.53
N TYR A 315 3.29 -143.06 -30.45
CA TYR A 315 2.20 -142.21 -29.98
C TYR A 315 2.27 -141.94 -28.46
N LYS A 316 2.87 -142.84 -27.67
CA LYS A 316 3.18 -142.60 -26.24
C LYS A 316 4.46 -141.78 -26.02
N MET A 317 5.35 -141.72 -27.00
CA MET A 317 6.61 -140.96 -26.93
C MET A 317 6.45 -139.50 -27.36
N LEU A 318 5.44 -139.19 -28.18
CA LEU A 318 5.19 -137.83 -28.66
C LEU A 318 4.85 -136.80 -27.55
N PRO A 319 3.96 -137.08 -26.57
CA PRO A 319 3.61 -136.08 -25.56
C PRO A 319 4.79 -135.68 -24.65
N PRO A 320 5.61 -136.60 -24.10
CA PRO A 320 6.76 -136.23 -23.28
C PRO A 320 7.87 -135.52 -24.07
N VAL A 321 8.06 -135.85 -25.35
CA VAL A 321 9.04 -135.17 -26.21
C VAL A 321 8.60 -133.73 -26.51
N LEU A 322 7.31 -133.51 -26.73
CA LEU A 322 6.76 -132.16 -26.93
C LEU A 322 6.82 -131.33 -25.65
N ASP A 323 6.53 -131.92 -24.48
CA ASP A 323 6.65 -131.24 -23.19
C ASP A 323 8.10 -130.88 -22.86
N THR A 324 9.06 -131.77 -23.12
CA THR A 324 10.49 -131.47 -22.88
C THR A 324 11.02 -130.40 -23.82
N VAL A 325 10.61 -130.36 -25.09
CA VAL A 325 10.97 -129.27 -26.01
C VAL A 325 10.30 -127.96 -25.60
N TYR A 326 9.04 -127.98 -25.16
CA TYR A 326 8.34 -126.80 -24.65
C TYR A 326 9.01 -126.24 -23.39
N GLU A 327 9.38 -127.08 -22.42
CA GLU A 327 10.08 -126.67 -21.21
C GLU A 327 11.51 -126.18 -21.48
N GLN A 328 12.19 -126.68 -22.51
CA GLN A 328 13.57 -126.31 -22.83
C GLN A 328 13.70 -125.09 -23.76
N THR A 329 12.72 -124.84 -24.62
CA THR A 329 12.80 -123.79 -25.66
C THR A 329 11.71 -122.72 -25.55
N GLY A 330 10.67 -122.93 -24.75
CA GLY A 330 9.55 -122.00 -24.57
C GLY A 330 8.65 -121.83 -25.79
N MET A 331 8.83 -122.61 -26.86
CA MET A 331 8.02 -122.53 -28.08
C MET A 331 6.86 -123.55 -28.07
N GLN A 332 5.61 -123.07 -28.22
CA GLN A 332 4.44 -123.94 -28.38
C GLN A 332 4.42 -124.59 -29.78
N PRO A 333 4.12 -125.90 -29.90
CA PRO A 333 4.00 -126.55 -31.19
C PRO A 333 2.78 -126.03 -31.99
N PRO A 334 2.84 -126.00 -33.34
CA PRO A 334 1.75 -125.50 -34.18
C PRO A 334 0.42 -126.26 -33.97
N ALA A 335 -0.71 -125.53 -33.96
CA ALA A 335 -2.04 -126.02 -33.58
C ALA A 335 -2.62 -127.21 -34.39
N TRP A 336 -2.03 -127.56 -35.54
CA TRP A 336 -2.50 -128.67 -36.38
C TRP A 336 -2.08 -130.07 -35.87
N ILE A 337 -1.16 -130.16 -34.89
CA ILE A 337 -0.72 -131.43 -34.29
C ILE A 337 -1.72 -132.02 -33.28
N GLY A 338 -2.78 -131.29 -32.91
CA GLY A 338 -3.72 -131.68 -31.84
C GLY A 338 -5.22 -131.64 -32.16
N THR A 339 -5.63 -131.45 -33.41
CA THR A 339 -7.07 -131.37 -33.76
C THR A 339 -7.48 -132.42 -34.81
N LEU A 340 -8.20 -133.46 -34.37
CA LEU A 340 -8.95 -134.36 -35.23
C LEU A 340 -10.22 -133.64 -35.69
N ARG A 341 -10.23 -133.16 -36.94
CA ARG A 341 -11.46 -132.70 -37.61
C ARG A 341 -12.21 -133.92 -38.14
N GLY A 342 -13.25 -134.33 -37.42
CA GLY A 342 -14.23 -135.32 -37.88
C GLY A 342 -15.10 -134.79 -39.03
N ALA A 343 -15.66 -135.74 -39.76
CA ALA A 343 -16.36 -135.70 -41.06
C ALA A 343 -17.57 -134.76 -41.20
N ASP A 344 -17.85 -134.35 -42.45
CA ASP A 344 -19.12 -134.60 -43.16
C ASP A 344 -19.02 -134.08 -44.62
N GLY A 345 -19.28 -134.95 -45.60
CA GLY A 345 -19.28 -134.69 -47.05
C GLY A 345 -18.59 -135.77 -47.88
#